data_AF-A0A452UDU6-F1
#
_entry.id   AF-A0A452UDU6-F1
#
_cell.length_a   1.000
_cell.length_b   1.000
_cell.length_c   1.000
_cell.angle_alpha   90.00
_cell.angle_beta   90.00
_cell.angle_gamma   90.00
#
_symmetry.space_group_name_H-M   'P 1'
#
loop_
_entity.id
_entity.type
_entity.pdbx_description
1 polymer ?
#
loop_
_entity_poly.entity_id
_entity_poly.type
_entity_poly.pdbx_seq_one_letter_code
_entity_poly.pdbx_strand_id
1 'polypeptide(L)'
;MEDSTTDTEQEGEEEKDEKDQENPIYAVAPTINIQDERCVDLSTTPAFICLQELHSMGKLPGTRMAELKAKYTLLHDTVVSTQQSEVQLLEDAKRFTEQIQQQQFHLQQADNFPEAFTTEVSKMREQLLKYQNEYNAVKERELHNQYRLNSLTEEKNLIIKEFEKIPKPGEMEKKMRLLRESTEELRKEIMQKKLEIKNLREDLASKQKQLLKEQKELEELLEYQVNLKDEVVHHQAVPVQIGKEIEKTTRKKVYEMEKKKIVLEYELKELNDLLKKVETKINSIMEEKEDVIKEVEGKRALLEMRERDYNQLVKFLELTRENEATSLTERLVIFLCIT
;
A
#
# COMPACT_ATOMS: atom_id res chain seq x y z
N MET A 1 -76.95 -44.23 16.64
CA MET A 1 -76.94 -42.77 16.38
C MET A 1 -77.39 -42.65 14.95
N GLU A 2 -78.70 -42.84 14.74
CA GLU A 2 -79.72 -41.75 14.76
C GLU A 2 -79.50 -40.80 13.59
N ASP A 3 -80.51 -40.33 12.87
CA ASP A 3 -81.82 -40.82 12.45
C ASP A 3 -82.26 -39.80 11.39
N SER A 4 -83.12 -40.25 10.50
CA SER A 4 -83.81 -39.45 9.50
C SER A 4 -84.71 -38.40 10.15
N THR A 5 -84.72 -37.16 9.64
CA THR A 5 -85.91 -36.29 9.70
C THR A 5 -85.94 -35.30 8.53
N THR A 6 -86.84 -35.59 7.59
CA THR A 6 -87.72 -34.60 6.93
C THR A 6 -88.28 -33.59 7.93
N ASP A 7 -88.41 -32.34 7.52
CA ASP A 7 -89.31 -31.40 8.19
C ASP A 7 -90.15 -30.62 7.17
N THR A 8 -91.37 -30.40 7.62
CA THR A 8 -92.60 -30.24 6.86
C THR A 8 -93.01 -28.76 6.80
N GLU A 9 -93.85 -28.50 5.80
CA GLU A 9 -94.71 -27.34 5.55
C GLU A 9 -95.16 -26.54 6.79
N GLN A 10 -95.27 -25.21 6.61
CA GLN A 10 -96.26 -24.41 7.30
C GLN A 10 -96.87 -23.34 6.38
N GLU A 11 -98.20 -23.30 6.45
CA GLU A 11 -99.18 -22.61 5.61
C GLU A 11 -99.40 -21.12 5.99
N GLY A 12 -100.10 -20.41 5.09
CA GLY A 12 -100.94 -19.23 5.37
C GLY A 12 -100.29 -17.88 5.05
N GLU A 13 -100.95 -16.88 4.46
CA GLU A 13 -102.34 -16.66 4.06
C GLU A 13 -102.32 -15.46 3.07
N GLU A 14 -103.18 -15.55 2.05
CA GLU A 14 -104.06 -14.53 1.45
C GLU A 14 -103.67 -13.04 1.28
N GLU A 15 -103.93 -12.62 0.03
CA GLU A 15 -104.40 -11.30 -0.44
C GLU A 15 -103.45 -10.07 -0.36
N LYS A 16 -103.07 -9.53 -1.52
CA LYS A 16 -103.85 -8.49 -2.21
C LYS A 16 -103.22 -8.11 -3.55
N ASP A 17 -104.05 -8.17 -4.60
CA ASP A 17 -103.85 -7.47 -5.86
C ASP A 17 -103.74 -5.96 -5.60
N GLU A 18 -102.56 -5.39 -5.78
CA GLU A 18 -102.42 -3.99 -6.16
C GLU A 18 -101.85 -3.92 -7.57
N LYS A 19 -102.74 -3.55 -8.50
CA LYS A 19 -102.43 -3.16 -9.86
C LYS A 19 -101.58 -1.88 -9.82
N ASP A 20 -100.27 -2.05 -9.78
CA ASP A 20 -99.38 -0.96 -10.19
C ASP A 20 -99.46 -0.84 -11.72
N GLN A 21 -100.37 0.03 -12.16
CA GLN A 21 -100.26 0.68 -13.45
C GLN A 21 -98.92 1.41 -13.48
N GLU A 22 -97.89 0.75 -14.00
CA GLU A 22 -96.65 1.41 -14.42
C GLU A 22 -97.00 2.39 -15.54
N ASN A 23 -97.38 3.60 -15.14
CA ASN A 23 -97.39 4.74 -16.03
C ASN A 23 -95.95 4.90 -16.55
N PRO A 24 -95.71 4.90 -17.87
CA PRO A 24 -94.37 5.08 -18.39
C PRO A 24 -93.83 6.42 -17.89
N ILE A 25 -92.69 6.36 -17.22
CA ILE A 25 -91.98 7.53 -16.71
C ILE A 25 -91.51 8.34 -17.92
N TYR A 26 -92.31 9.33 -18.33
CA TYR A 26 -91.86 10.33 -19.28
C TYR A 26 -90.86 11.23 -18.57
N ALA A 27 -89.61 11.25 -19.07
CA ALA A 27 -88.64 12.24 -18.66
C ALA A 27 -89.18 13.63 -18.99
N VAL A 28 -89.64 14.37 -17.97
CA VAL A 28 -89.99 15.77 -18.11
C VAL A 28 -88.69 16.53 -18.34
N ALA A 29 -88.44 16.93 -19.59
CA ALA A 29 -87.31 17.79 -19.92
C ALA A 29 -87.42 19.10 -19.11
N PRO A 30 -86.32 19.61 -18.51
CA PRO A 30 -86.36 20.86 -17.78
C PRO A 30 -86.85 21.98 -18.69
N THR A 31 -87.85 22.75 -18.26
CA THR A 31 -88.31 23.95 -18.97
C THR A 31 -87.28 25.06 -18.80
N ILE A 32 -86.13 24.90 -19.46
CA ILE A 32 -85.13 25.95 -19.56
C ILE A 32 -85.68 26.93 -20.58
N ASN A 33 -85.98 28.15 -20.15
CA ASN A 33 -86.22 29.28 -21.05
C ASN A 33 -84.90 29.61 -21.75
N ILE A 34 -84.49 28.78 -22.71
CA ILE A 34 -83.31 28.98 -23.54
C ILE A 34 -83.70 30.06 -24.53
N GLN A 35 -83.20 31.27 -24.31
CA GLN A 35 -83.20 32.30 -25.35
C GLN A 35 -82.50 31.71 -26.57
N ASP A 36 -83.09 31.85 -27.75
CA ASP A 36 -82.54 31.29 -28.98
C ASP A 36 -81.20 31.97 -29.31
N GLU A 37 -80.09 31.35 -28.90
CA GLU A 37 -78.73 31.87 -29.10
C GLU A 37 -78.34 31.90 -30.58
N ARG A 38 -79.15 31.30 -31.48
CA ARG A 38 -78.91 31.26 -32.92
C ARG A 38 -78.93 32.63 -33.61
N CYS A 39 -79.36 33.70 -32.94
CA CYS A 39 -79.55 35.02 -33.55
C CYS A 39 -78.99 36.20 -32.71
N VAL A 40 -77.90 35.97 -31.97
CA VAL A 40 -77.25 37.02 -31.16
C VAL A 40 -76.11 37.67 -31.97
N ASP A 41 -76.16 38.99 -32.17
CA ASP A 41 -75.02 39.75 -32.70
C ASP A 41 -73.89 39.75 -31.65
N LEU A 42 -72.82 39.00 -31.95
CA LEU A 42 -71.65 38.82 -31.10
C LEU A 42 -71.00 40.15 -30.66
N SER A 43 -71.14 41.21 -31.46
CA SER A 43 -70.58 42.53 -31.15
C SER A 43 -71.31 43.27 -30.01
N THR A 44 -72.57 42.91 -29.78
CA THR A 44 -73.44 43.49 -28.75
C THR A 44 -73.48 42.65 -27.48
N THR A 45 -72.83 41.50 -27.48
CA THR A 45 -72.85 40.59 -26.34
C THR A 45 -72.06 41.19 -25.17
N PRO A 46 -72.53 41.05 -23.92
CA PRO A 46 -71.84 41.61 -22.75
C PRO A 46 -70.35 41.23 -22.68
N ALA A 47 -70.00 40.01 -23.13
CA ALA A 47 -68.63 39.55 -23.21
C ALA A 47 -67.75 40.40 -24.14
N PHE A 48 -68.24 40.76 -25.33
CA PHE A 48 -67.49 41.59 -26.29
C PHE A 48 -67.39 43.06 -25.83
N ILE A 49 -68.45 43.58 -25.22
CA ILE A 49 -68.48 44.94 -24.65
C ILE A 49 -67.45 45.06 -23.51
N CYS A 50 -67.46 44.13 -22.54
CA CYS A 50 -66.50 44.13 -21.44
C CYS A 50 -65.05 43.98 -21.92
N LEU A 51 -64.79 43.15 -22.94
CA LEU A 51 -63.45 43.01 -23.52
C LEU A 51 -62.98 44.32 -24.18
N GLN A 52 -63.90 45.06 -24.79
CA GLN A 52 -63.61 46.34 -25.46
C GLN A 52 -63.37 47.47 -24.46
N GLU A 53 -64.10 47.50 -23.35
CA GLU A 53 -63.87 48.40 -22.22
C GLU A 53 -62.52 48.13 -21.53
N LEU A 54 -62.16 46.86 -21.29
CA LEU A 54 -60.88 46.52 -20.67
C LEU A 54 -59.68 46.91 -21.54
N HIS A 55 -59.83 46.86 -22.87
CA HIS A 55 -58.84 47.35 -23.81
C HIS A 55 -58.75 48.89 -23.80
N SER A 56 -59.88 49.61 -23.80
CA SER A 56 -59.87 51.08 -23.78
C SER A 56 -59.28 51.65 -22.49
N MET A 57 -59.42 50.94 -21.36
CA MET A 57 -58.76 51.27 -20.09
C MET A 57 -57.26 50.92 -20.05
N GLY A 58 -56.68 50.38 -21.13
CA GLY A 58 -55.27 49.99 -21.22
C GLY A 58 -54.87 48.76 -20.39
N LYS A 59 -55.83 48.07 -19.77
CA LYS A 59 -55.59 46.89 -18.92
C LYS A 59 -55.39 45.60 -19.72
N LEU A 60 -55.80 45.59 -20.99
CA LEU A 60 -55.74 44.44 -21.87
C LEU A 60 -55.06 44.83 -23.20
N PRO A 61 -53.97 44.17 -23.61
CA PRO A 61 -53.37 44.37 -24.93
C PRO A 61 -54.34 43.96 -26.05
N GLY A 62 -54.34 44.69 -27.17
CA GLY A 62 -55.25 44.44 -28.30
C GLY A 62 -55.12 43.03 -28.90
N THR A 63 -53.91 42.45 -28.91
CA THR A 63 -53.69 41.07 -29.34
C THR A 63 -54.41 40.06 -28.44
N ARG A 64 -54.42 40.30 -27.12
CA ARG A 64 -55.11 39.44 -26.15
C ARG A 64 -56.62 39.61 -26.21
N MET A 65 -57.10 40.83 -26.46
CA MET A 65 -58.53 41.08 -26.72
C MET A 65 -59.01 40.33 -27.97
N ALA A 66 -58.26 40.39 -29.06
CA ALA A 66 -58.60 39.68 -30.29
C ALA A 66 -58.62 38.16 -30.08
N GLU A 67 -57.65 37.61 -29.34
CA GLU A 67 -57.62 36.19 -28.98
C GLU A 67 -58.83 35.77 -28.14
N LEU A 68 -59.23 36.58 -27.16
CA LEU A 68 -60.40 36.31 -26.31
C LEU A 68 -61.72 36.42 -27.09
N LYS A 69 -61.84 37.42 -27.98
CA LYS A 69 -62.98 37.53 -28.90
C LYS A 69 -63.07 36.31 -29.82
N ALA A 70 -61.96 35.87 -30.40
CA ALA A 70 -61.92 34.67 -31.24
C ALA A 70 -62.31 33.40 -30.47
N LYS A 71 -61.83 33.24 -29.22
CA LYS A 71 -62.22 32.12 -28.35
C LYS A 71 -63.71 32.13 -28.01
N TYR A 72 -64.27 33.30 -27.74
CA TYR A 72 -65.70 33.44 -27.46
C TYR A 72 -66.56 33.16 -28.68
N THR A 73 -66.17 33.66 -29.86
CA THR A 73 -66.84 33.33 -31.14
C THR A 73 -66.82 31.83 -31.39
N LEU A 74 -65.66 31.17 -31.23
CA LEU A 74 -65.56 29.72 -31.39
C LEU A 74 -66.48 28.95 -30.43
N LEU A 75 -66.56 29.39 -29.18
CA LEU A 75 -67.44 28.77 -28.19
C LEU A 75 -68.91 28.95 -28.59
N HIS A 76 -69.31 30.15 -29.00
CA HIS A 76 -70.67 30.43 -29.46
C HIS A 76 -71.03 29.58 -30.68
N ASP A 77 -70.17 29.53 -31.70
CA ASP A 77 -70.37 28.70 -32.89
C ASP A 77 -70.53 27.22 -32.53
N THR A 78 -69.75 26.74 -31.55
CA THR A 78 -69.86 25.36 -31.05
C THR A 78 -71.20 25.11 -30.36
N VAL A 79 -71.66 26.04 -29.54
CA VAL A 79 -72.97 25.93 -28.85
C VAL A 79 -74.11 25.95 -29.86
N VAL A 80 -74.08 26.88 -30.82
CA VAL A 80 -75.07 26.98 -31.90
C VAL A 80 -75.11 25.70 -32.74
N SER A 81 -73.95 25.16 -33.14
CA SER A 81 -73.84 23.89 -33.87
C SER A 81 -74.39 22.71 -33.06
N THR A 82 -74.10 22.67 -31.76
CA THR A 82 -74.60 21.61 -30.87
C THR A 82 -76.12 21.68 -30.73
N GLN A 83 -76.69 22.87 -30.52
CA GLN A 83 -78.14 23.07 -30.45
C GLN A 83 -78.82 22.69 -31.79
N GLN A 84 -78.21 23.00 -32.93
CA GLN A 84 -78.72 22.58 -34.24
C GLN A 84 -78.72 21.06 -34.40
N SER A 85 -77.64 20.39 -33.99
CA SER A 85 -77.55 18.92 -34.01
C SER A 85 -78.58 18.27 -33.08
N GLU A 86 -78.79 18.84 -31.89
CA GLU A 86 -79.82 18.37 -30.95
C GLU A 86 -81.22 18.46 -31.55
N VAL A 87 -81.56 19.59 -32.19
CA VAL A 87 -82.85 19.76 -32.87
C VAL A 87 -83.02 18.73 -33.99
N GLN A 88 -81.98 18.48 -34.79
CA GLN A 88 -82.03 17.45 -35.85
C GLN A 88 -82.24 16.05 -35.28
N LEU A 89 -81.53 15.70 -34.20
CA LEU A 89 -81.71 14.41 -33.53
C LEU A 89 -83.13 14.22 -32.98
N LEU A 90 -83.74 15.29 -32.46
CA LEU A 90 -85.13 15.26 -31.99
C LEU A 90 -86.12 15.09 -33.14
N GLU A 91 -85.88 15.70 -34.30
CA GLU A 91 -86.68 15.49 -35.51
C GLU A 91 -86.55 14.06 -36.04
N ASP A 92 -85.33 13.52 -36.08
CA ASP A 92 -85.07 12.13 -36.45
C ASP A 92 -85.75 11.14 -35.51
N ALA A 93 -85.67 11.38 -34.19
CA ALA A 93 -86.34 10.54 -33.19
C ALA A 93 -87.86 10.52 -33.38
N LYS A 94 -88.48 11.66 -33.69
CA LYS A 94 -89.91 11.72 -34.04
C LYS A 94 -90.22 10.89 -35.29
N ARG A 95 -89.44 11.08 -36.37
CA ARG A 95 -89.61 10.32 -37.61
C ARG A 95 -89.48 8.81 -37.40
N PHE A 96 -88.46 8.36 -36.66
CA PHE A 96 -88.27 6.93 -36.38
C PHE A 96 -89.39 6.36 -35.51
N THR A 97 -89.90 7.14 -34.55
CA THR A 97 -91.04 6.72 -33.73
C THR A 97 -92.29 6.51 -34.59
N GLU A 98 -92.58 7.42 -35.52
CA GLU A 98 -93.68 7.27 -36.47
C GLU A 98 -93.50 6.03 -37.37
N GLN A 99 -92.29 5.78 -37.86
CA GLN A 99 -91.98 4.58 -38.66
C GLN A 99 -92.19 3.29 -37.87
N ILE A 100 -91.75 3.24 -36.61
CA ILE A 100 -91.95 2.09 -35.73
C ILE A 100 -93.44 1.84 -35.52
N GLN A 101 -94.23 2.88 -35.27
CA GLN A 101 -95.69 2.75 -35.10
C GLN A 101 -96.37 2.22 -36.37
N GLN A 102 -95.97 2.70 -37.55
CA GLN A 102 -96.48 2.17 -38.82
C GLN A 102 -96.12 0.70 -39.03
N GLN A 103 -94.88 0.31 -38.74
CA GLN A 103 -94.43 -1.08 -38.85
C GLN A 103 -95.18 -1.99 -37.86
N GLN A 104 -95.37 -1.55 -36.62
CA GLN A 104 -96.17 -2.27 -35.63
C GLN A 104 -97.62 -2.46 -36.10
N PHE A 105 -98.24 -1.43 -36.68
CA PHE A 105 -99.57 -1.54 -37.25
C PHE A 105 -99.65 -2.58 -38.39
N HIS A 106 -98.64 -2.62 -39.27
CA HIS A 106 -98.57 -3.63 -40.33
C HIS A 106 -98.36 -5.05 -39.80
N LEU A 107 -97.53 -5.22 -38.77
CA LEU A 107 -97.36 -6.51 -38.09
C LEU A 107 -98.68 -6.97 -37.46
N GLN A 108 -99.39 -6.07 -36.78
CA GLN A 108 -100.69 -6.38 -36.19
C GLN A 108 -101.75 -6.75 -37.24
N GLN A 109 -101.70 -6.14 -38.43
CA GLN A 109 -102.53 -6.59 -39.57
C GLN A 109 -102.15 -7.97 -40.07
N ALA A 110 -100.86 -8.32 -40.08
CA ALA A 110 -100.40 -9.64 -40.47
C ALA A 110 -100.79 -10.73 -39.44
N ASP A 111 -100.79 -10.39 -38.14
CA ASP A 111 -101.27 -11.30 -37.08
C ASP A 111 -102.79 -11.52 -37.15
N ASN A 112 -103.54 -10.51 -37.63
CA ASN A 112 -104.98 -10.62 -37.89
C ASN A 112 -105.30 -11.28 -39.25
N PHE A 113 -104.29 -11.75 -39.99
CA PHE A 113 -104.51 -12.53 -41.19
C PHE A 113 -105.15 -13.86 -40.75
N PRO A 114 -106.33 -14.25 -41.29
CA PRO A 114 -106.95 -15.51 -40.93
C PRO A 114 -105.92 -16.61 -41.16
N GLU A 115 -105.62 -17.41 -40.13
CA GLU A 115 -104.77 -18.59 -40.22
C GLU A 115 -105.20 -19.35 -41.47
N ALA A 116 -104.45 -19.14 -42.55
CA ALA A 116 -104.86 -19.59 -43.86
C ALA A 116 -105.03 -21.09 -43.73
N PHE A 117 -106.23 -21.57 -44.06
CA PHE A 117 -106.63 -22.98 -44.05
C PHE A 117 -105.39 -23.87 -44.12
N THR A 118 -105.21 -24.77 -43.16
CA THR A 118 -104.07 -25.71 -43.03
C THR A 118 -104.03 -26.68 -44.21
N THR A 119 -103.84 -26.13 -45.39
CA THR A 119 -103.65 -26.82 -46.64
C THR A 119 -102.35 -27.59 -46.53
N GLU A 120 -102.30 -28.73 -47.20
CA GLU A 120 -101.11 -29.57 -47.27
C GLU A 120 -99.87 -28.77 -47.69
N VAL A 121 -100.04 -27.80 -48.60
CA VAL A 121 -99.00 -26.86 -49.04
C VAL A 121 -98.43 -26.04 -47.88
N SER A 122 -99.27 -25.58 -46.94
CA SER A 122 -98.82 -24.82 -45.76
C SER A 122 -97.96 -25.69 -44.84
N LYS A 123 -98.41 -26.93 -44.56
CA LYS A 123 -97.66 -27.91 -43.74
C LYS A 123 -96.32 -28.31 -44.38
N MET A 124 -96.31 -28.50 -45.70
CA MET A 124 -95.07 -28.80 -46.44
C MET A 124 -94.08 -27.63 -46.40
N ARG A 125 -94.56 -26.38 -46.50
CA ARG A 125 -93.72 -25.18 -46.37
C ARG A 125 -93.14 -25.05 -44.98
N GLU A 126 -93.94 -25.29 -43.94
CA GLU A 126 -93.48 -25.29 -42.54
C GLU A 126 -92.39 -26.35 -42.32
N GLN A 127 -92.60 -27.58 -42.78
CA GLN A 127 -91.60 -28.65 -42.68
C GLN A 127 -90.32 -28.31 -43.43
N LEU A 128 -90.41 -27.76 -44.64
CA LEU A 128 -89.25 -27.33 -45.41
C LEU A 128 -88.45 -26.25 -44.67
N LEU A 129 -89.14 -25.24 -44.13
CA LEU A 129 -88.50 -24.17 -43.38
C LEU A 129 -87.83 -24.70 -42.10
N LYS A 130 -88.49 -25.62 -41.39
CA LYS A 130 -87.94 -26.28 -40.21
C LYS A 130 -86.64 -27.02 -40.55
N TYR A 131 -86.65 -27.90 -41.56
CA TYR A 131 -85.46 -28.65 -41.95
C TYR A 131 -84.35 -27.75 -42.49
N GLN A 132 -84.70 -26.67 -43.20
CA GLN A 132 -83.72 -25.69 -43.68
C GLN A 132 -83.04 -24.95 -42.52
N ASN A 133 -83.80 -24.55 -41.50
CA ASN A 133 -83.27 -23.91 -40.29
C ASN A 133 -82.38 -24.87 -39.49
N GLU A 134 -82.82 -26.12 -39.30
CA GLU A 134 -82.02 -27.16 -38.65
C GLU A 134 -80.71 -27.44 -39.41
N TYR A 135 -80.78 -27.56 -40.73
CA TYR A 135 -79.59 -27.72 -41.59
C TYR A 135 -78.61 -26.56 -41.45
N ASN A 136 -79.11 -25.32 -41.48
CA ASN A 136 -78.27 -24.14 -41.31
C ASN A 136 -77.63 -24.08 -39.91
N ALA A 137 -78.38 -24.39 -38.86
CA ALA A 137 -77.86 -24.44 -37.50
C ALA A 137 -76.76 -25.50 -37.33
N VAL A 138 -76.94 -26.68 -37.94
CA VAL A 138 -75.91 -27.73 -37.95
C VAL A 138 -74.68 -27.28 -38.74
N LYS A 139 -74.88 -26.63 -39.89
CA LYS A 139 -73.79 -26.11 -40.72
C LYS A 139 -72.96 -25.05 -40.00
N GLU A 140 -73.60 -24.13 -39.28
CA GLU A 140 -72.90 -23.12 -38.46
C GLU A 140 -72.12 -23.77 -37.31
N ARG A 141 -72.71 -24.74 -36.63
CA ARG A 141 -72.02 -25.52 -35.58
C ARG A 141 -70.80 -26.25 -36.15
N GLU A 142 -70.91 -26.82 -37.34
CA GLU A 142 -69.79 -27.51 -38.00
C GLU A 142 -68.64 -26.55 -38.32
N LEU A 143 -68.95 -25.37 -38.86
CA LEU A 143 -67.94 -24.33 -39.11
C LEU A 143 -67.24 -23.91 -37.81
N HIS A 144 -68.00 -23.73 -36.73
CA HIS A 144 -67.43 -23.39 -35.42
C HIS A 144 -66.53 -24.52 -34.88
N ASN A 145 -66.96 -25.77 -34.98
CA ASN A 145 -66.17 -26.92 -34.58
C ASN A 145 -64.88 -27.04 -35.41
N GLN A 146 -64.96 -26.80 -36.71
CA GLN A 146 -63.79 -26.82 -37.60
C GLN A 146 -62.79 -25.73 -37.24
N TYR A 147 -63.26 -24.51 -36.96
CA TYR A 147 -62.41 -23.43 -36.48
C TYR A 147 -61.70 -23.80 -35.16
N ARG A 148 -62.46 -24.34 -34.20
CA ARG A 148 -61.91 -24.80 -32.92
C ARG A 148 -60.88 -25.91 -33.10
N LEU A 149 -61.14 -26.86 -33.99
CA LEU A 149 -60.21 -27.95 -34.29
C LEU A 149 -58.90 -27.41 -34.88
N ASN A 150 -58.97 -26.46 -35.81
CA ASN A 150 -57.79 -25.82 -36.41
C ASN A 150 -56.96 -25.09 -35.35
N SER A 151 -57.61 -24.27 -34.51
CA SER A 151 -56.95 -23.55 -33.41
C SER A 151 -56.23 -24.51 -32.45
N LEU A 152 -56.89 -25.58 -31.99
CA LEU A 152 -56.26 -26.58 -31.12
C LEU A 152 -55.10 -27.33 -31.81
N THR A 153 -55.21 -27.56 -33.12
CA THR A 153 -54.15 -28.20 -33.90
C THR A 153 -52.92 -27.29 -34.01
N GLU A 154 -53.13 -25.99 -34.21
CA GLU A 154 -52.05 -25.00 -34.21
C GLU A 154 -51.37 -24.91 -32.84
N GLU A 155 -52.14 -24.82 -31.75
CA GLU A 155 -51.62 -24.82 -30.38
C GLU A 155 -50.80 -26.08 -30.08
N LYS A 156 -51.34 -27.26 -30.43
CA LYS A 156 -50.61 -28.53 -30.30
C LYS A 156 -49.29 -28.50 -31.06
N ASN A 157 -49.28 -28.00 -32.29
CA ASN A 157 -48.07 -27.92 -33.11
C ASN A 157 -47.05 -26.95 -32.52
N LEU A 158 -47.48 -25.83 -31.92
CA LEU A 158 -46.60 -24.91 -31.21
C LEU A 158 -45.96 -25.61 -29.99
N ILE A 159 -46.76 -26.30 -29.19
CA ILE A 159 -46.27 -27.02 -28.01
C ILE A 159 -45.25 -28.10 -28.40
N ILE A 160 -45.49 -28.85 -29.48
CA ILE A 160 -44.54 -29.87 -29.98
C ILE A 160 -43.21 -29.20 -30.38
N LYS A 161 -43.27 -28.09 -31.13
CA LYS A 161 -42.06 -27.35 -31.53
C LYS A 161 -41.28 -26.83 -30.32
N GLU A 162 -41.95 -26.33 -29.29
CA GLU A 162 -41.27 -25.90 -28.06
C GLU A 162 -40.66 -27.08 -27.30
N PHE A 163 -41.33 -28.24 -27.27
CA PHE A 163 -40.81 -29.45 -26.65
C PHE A 163 -39.55 -29.97 -27.37
N GLU A 164 -39.50 -29.89 -28.69
CA GLU A 164 -38.33 -30.29 -29.49
C GLU A 164 -37.09 -29.41 -29.24
N LYS A 165 -37.28 -28.14 -28.82
CA LYS A 165 -36.17 -27.25 -28.44
C LYS A 165 -35.52 -27.64 -27.12
N ILE A 166 -36.23 -28.37 -26.26
CA ILE A 166 -35.69 -28.81 -24.97
C ILE A 166 -34.58 -29.83 -25.25
N PRO A 167 -33.34 -29.59 -24.78
CA PRO A 167 -32.24 -30.52 -25.01
C PRO A 167 -32.57 -31.91 -24.49
N LYS A 168 -32.20 -32.95 -25.25
CA LYS A 168 -32.49 -34.34 -24.89
C LYS A 168 -31.86 -34.67 -23.52
N PRO A 169 -32.50 -35.50 -22.68
CA PRO A 169 -31.98 -35.85 -21.36
C PRO A 169 -30.52 -36.35 -21.38
N GLY A 170 -30.13 -37.12 -22.40
CA GLY A 170 -28.75 -37.59 -22.56
C GLY A 170 -27.73 -36.49 -22.86
N GLU A 171 -28.10 -35.40 -23.53
CA GLU A 171 -27.23 -34.24 -23.76
C GLU A 171 -27.07 -33.41 -22.48
N MET A 172 -28.17 -33.24 -21.73
CA MET A 172 -28.14 -32.60 -20.43
C MET A 172 -27.28 -33.38 -19.43
N GLU A 173 -27.38 -34.72 -19.42
CA GLU A 173 -26.57 -35.56 -18.57
C GLU A 173 -25.08 -35.48 -18.94
N LYS A 174 -24.74 -35.46 -20.23
CA LYS A 174 -23.36 -35.24 -20.69
C LYS A 174 -22.83 -33.87 -20.23
N LYS A 175 -23.59 -32.79 -20.42
CA LYS A 175 -23.21 -31.44 -19.95
C LYS A 175 -23.03 -31.42 -18.42
N MET A 176 -23.93 -32.06 -17.68
CA MET A 176 -23.83 -32.16 -16.23
C MET A 176 -22.59 -32.96 -15.79
N ARG A 177 -22.27 -34.05 -16.48
CA ARG A 177 -21.07 -34.86 -16.20
C ARG A 177 -19.79 -34.06 -16.44
N LEU A 178 -19.66 -33.41 -17.59
CA LEU A 178 -18.52 -32.55 -17.92
C LEU A 178 -18.36 -31.41 -16.91
N LEU A 179 -19.46 -30.77 -16.51
CA LEU A 179 -19.43 -29.70 -15.51
C LEU A 179 -18.98 -30.22 -14.13
N ARG A 180 -19.43 -31.42 -13.73
CA ARG A 180 -18.99 -32.05 -12.49
C ARG A 180 -17.50 -32.40 -12.53
N GLU A 181 -17.03 -33.00 -13.62
CA GLU A 181 -15.61 -33.34 -13.83
C GLU A 181 -14.74 -32.08 -13.77
N SER A 182 -15.08 -31.04 -14.52
CA SER A 182 -14.37 -29.75 -14.49
C SER A 182 -14.37 -29.10 -13.10
N THR A 183 -15.50 -29.15 -12.39
CA THR A 183 -15.58 -28.63 -11.01
C THR A 183 -14.64 -29.38 -10.06
N GLU A 184 -14.54 -30.70 -10.22
CA GLU A 184 -13.70 -31.54 -9.38
C GLU A 184 -12.20 -31.36 -9.69
N GLU A 185 -11.84 -31.18 -10.96
CA GLU A 185 -10.49 -30.81 -11.37
C GLU A 185 -10.05 -29.47 -10.76
N LEU A 186 -10.90 -28.44 -10.87
CA LEU A 186 -10.63 -27.13 -10.26
C LEU A 186 -10.49 -27.22 -8.73
N ARG A 187 -11.28 -28.07 -8.06
CA ARG A 187 -11.12 -28.30 -6.61
C ARG A 187 -9.77 -28.91 -6.26
N LYS A 188 -9.31 -29.91 -7.03
CA LYS A 188 -8.00 -30.54 -6.83
C LYS A 188 -6.87 -29.53 -7.05
N GLU A 189 -6.95 -28.71 -8.09
CA GLU A 189 -5.99 -27.65 -8.36
C GLU A 189 -5.94 -26.63 -7.22
N ILE A 190 -7.10 -26.16 -6.74
CA ILE A 190 -7.18 -25.24 -5.59
C ILE A 190 -6.53 -25.86 -4.34
N MET A 191 -6.77 -27.14 -4.08
CA MET A 191 -6.16 -27.84 -2.94
C MET A 191 -4.63 -27.93 -3.08
N GLN A 192 -4.13 -28.27 -4.27
CA GLN A 192 -2.70 -28.30 -4.55
C GLN A 192 -2.05 -26.92 -4.40
N LYS A 193 -2.67 -25.88 -4.97
CA LYS A 193 -2.18 -24.49 -4.86
C LYS A 193 -2.17 -23.99 -3.41
N LYS A 194 -3.17 -24.35 -2.61
CA LYS A 194 -3.19 -24.04 -1.18
C LYS A 194 -2.03 -24.69 -0.43
N LEU A 195 -1.70 -25.94 -0.75
CA LEU A 195 -0.56 -26.63 -0.16
C LEU A 195 0.77 -25.99 -0.59
N GLU A 196 0.92 -25.68 -1.88
CA GLU A 196 2.10 -24.98 -2.42
C GLU A 196 2.31 -23.63 -1.72
N ILE A 197 1.26 -22.82 -1.56
CA ILE A 197 1.32 -21.55 -0.82
C ILE A 197 1.76 -21.77 0.63
N LYS A 198 1.25 -22.81 1.29
CA LYS A 198 1.64 -23.11 2.68
C LYS A 198 3.12 -23.45 2.78
N ASN A 199 3.62 -24.33 1.91
CA ASN A 199 5.04 -24.71 1.86
C ASN A 199 5.94 -23.50 1.56
N LEU A 200 5.59 -22.68 0.56
CA LEU A 200 6.36 -21.47 0.22
C LEU A 200 6.39 -20.45 1.36
N ARG A 201 5.31 -20.33 2.13
CA ARG A 201 5.28 -19.46 3.33
C ARG A 201 6.20 -19.99 4.43
N GLU A 202 6.21 -21.30 4.67
CA GLU A 202 7.09 -21.94 5.65
C GLU A 202 8.57 -21.78 5.23
N ASP A 203 8.88 -22.01 3.95
CA ASP A 203 10.23 -21.80 3.40
C ASP A 203 10.67 -20.35 3.53
N LEU A 204 9.80 -19.39 3.19
CA LEU A 204 10.09 -17.96 3.33
C LEU A 204 10.36 -17.57 4.79
N ALA A 205 9.55 -18.07 5.72
CA ALA A 205 9.76 -17.83 7.15
C ALA A 205 11.09 -18.43 7.65
N SER A 206 11.47 -19.62 7.16
CA SER A 206 12.75 -20.25 7.49
C SER A 206 13.94 -19.43 6.98
N LYS A 207 13.85 -18.90 5.75
CA LYS A 207 14.89 -18.05 5.14
C LYS A 207 15.01 -16.71 5.84
N GLN A 208 13.90 -16.09 6.23
CA GLN A 208 13.91 -14.87 7.04
C GLN A 208 14.61 -15.09 8.39
N LYS A 209 14.32 -16.21 9.08
CA LYS A 209 15.00 -16.56 10.33
C LYS A 209 16.50 -16.78 10.14
N GLN A 210 16.90 -17.42 9.05
CA GLN A 210 18.31 -17.64 8.72
C GLN A 210 19.02 -16.31 8.42
N LEU A 211 18.41 -15.43 7.63
CA LEU A 211 18.94 -14.11 7.31
C LEU A 211 19.18 -13.27 8.57
N LEU A 212 18.25 -13.30 9.53
CA LEU A 212 18.43 -12.59 10.81
C LEU A 212 19.64 -13.11 11.61
N LYS A 213 19.93 -14.41 11.56
CA LYS A 213 21.12 -14.97 12.21
C LYS A 213 22.39 -14.52 11.51
N GLU A 214 22.44 -14.62 10.19
CA GLU A 214 23.58 -14.19 9.38
C GLU A 214 23.85 -12.69 9.54
N GLN A 215 22.80 -11.88 9.65
CA GLN A 215 22.93 -10.45 9.93
C GLN A 215 23.56 -10.20 11.31
N LYS A 216 23.13 -10.94 12.34
CA LYS A 216 23.72 -10.83 13.68
C LYS A 216 25.19 -11.26 13.70
N GLU A 217 25.52 -12.36 13.03
CA GLU A 217 26.92 -12.82 12.90
C GLU A 217 27.78 -11.80 12.17
N LEU A 218 27.23 -11.14 11.14
CA LEU A 218 27.90 -10.05 10.43
C LEU A 218 28.15 -8.83 11.34
N GLU A 219 27.16 -8.44 12.16
CA GLU A 219 27.31 -7.36 13.14
C GLU A 219 28.42 -7.68 14.16
N GLU A 220 28.46 -8.90 14.69
CA GLU A 220 29.50 -9.37 15.61
C GLU A 220 30.91 -9.33 14.97
N LEU A 221 31.02 -9.75 13.70
CA LEU A 221 32.28 -9.66 12.94
C LEU A 221 32.73 -8.23 12.67
N LEU A 222 31.79 -7.31 12.40
CA LEU A 222 32.09 -5.90 12.21
C LEU A 222 32.58 -5.26 13.51
N GLU A 223 31.97 -5.58 14.65
CA GLU A 223 32.43 -5.13 15.97
C GLU A 223 33.85 -5.64 16.27
N TYR A 224 34.10 -6.93 16.00
CA TYR A 224 35.45 -7.50 16.13
C TYR A 224 36.47 -6.79 15.23
N GLN A 225 36.09 -6.45 13.99
CA GLN A 225 36.96 -5.71 13.08
C GLN A 225 37.30 -4.31 13.60
N VAL A 226 36.34 -3.61 14.24
CA VAL A 226 36.59 -2.29 14.87
C VAL A 226 37.59 -2.43 16.01
N ASN A 227 37.38 -3.40 16.90
CA ASN A 227 38.31 -3.66 18.01
C ASN A 227 39.73 -3.96 17.51
N LEU A 228 39.85 -4.78 16.46
CA LEU A 228 41.15 -5.10 15.86
C LEU A 228 41.84 -3.86 15.27
N LYS A 229 41.06 -2.96 14.63
CA LYS A 229 41.59 -1.69 14.11
C LYS A 229 42.11 -0.81 15.24
N ASP A 230 41.39 -0.72 16.35
CA ASP A 230 41.80 0.05 17.53
C ASP A 230 43.07 -0.53 18.17
N GLU A 231 43.16 -1.86 18.27
CA GLU A 231 44.37 -2.56 18.72
C GLU A 231 45.56 -2.25 17.80
N VAL A 232 45.39 -2.29 16.47
CA VAL A 232 46.46 -1.97 15.53
C VAL A 232 46.94 -0.53 15.71
N VAL A 233 46.03 0.43 15.87
CA VAL A 233 46.38 1.83 16.14
C VAL A 233 47.15 1.95 17.47
N HIS A 234 46.70 1.24 18.50
CA HIS A 234 47.39 1.21 19.79
C HIS A 234 48.82 0.66 19.66
N HIS A 235 49.00 -0.48 18.99
CA HIS A 235 50.31 -1.09 18.77
C HIS A 235 51.23 -0.19 17.93
N GLN A 236 50.71 0.55 16.95
CA GLN A 236 51.50 1.54 16.19
C GLN A 236 51.96 2.72 17.05
N ALA A 237 51.20 3.10 18.08
CA ALA A 237 51.58 4.19 18.99
C ALA A 237 52.72 3.81 19.95
N VAL A 238 52.86 2.53 20.30
CA VAL A 238 53.86 2.03 21.26
C VAL A 238 55.31 2.36 20.83
N PRO A 239 55.78 2.04 19.61
CA PRO A 239 57.12 2.43 19.15
C PRO A 239 57.38 3.93 19.21
N VAL A 240 56.37 4.76 18.93
CA VAL A 240 56.48 6.22 18.99
C VAL A 240 56.70 6.68 20.44
N GLN A 241 55.99 6.09 21.41
CA GLN A 241 56.17 6.39 22.83
C GLN A 241 57.54 5.92 23.34
N ILE A 242 57.95 4.69 23.00
CA ILE A 242 59.27 4.15 23.33
C ILE A 242 60.38 5.04 22.75
N GLY A 243 60.25 5.48 21.49
CA GLY A 243 61.19 6.40 20.87
C GLY A 243 61.36 7.71 21.65
N LYS A 244 60.24 8.31 22.10
CA LYS A 244 60.25 9.52 22.94
C LYS A 244 60.93 9.29 24.30
N GLU A 245 60.70 8.14 24.94
CA GLU A 245 61.35 7.81 26.22
C GLU A 245 62.84 7.52 26.08
N ILE A 246 63.25 6.82 25.02
CA ILE A 246 64.66 6.59 24.69
C ILE A 246 65.35 7.93 24.48
N GLU A 247 64.76 8.85 23.72
CA GLU A 247 65.34 10.16 23.46
C GLU A 247 65.46 10.99 24.75
N LYS A 248 64.41 11.00 25.59
CA LYS A 248 64.44 11.67 26.90
C LYS A 248 65.52 11.11 27.82
N THR A 249 65.67 9.79 27.87
CA THR A 249 66.69 9.11 28.70
C THR A 249 68.09 9.34 28.16
N THR A 250 68.27 9.30 26.84
CA THR A 250 69.54 9.56 26.17
C THR A 250 70.00 10.99 26.42
N ARG A 251 69.11 11.99 26.27
CA ARG A 251 69.42 13.40 26.60
C ARG A 251 69.87 13.57 28.06
N LYS A 252 69.18 12.94 29.02
CA LYS A 252 69.58 12.96 30.44
C LYS A 252 70.96 12.32 30.66
N LYS A 253 71.18 11.12 30.12
CA LYS A 253 72.47 10.41 30.23
C LYS A 253 73.62 11.22 29.64
N VAL A 254 73.45 11.78 28.45
CA VAL A 254 74.47 12.62 27.81
C VAL A 254 74.81 13.83 28.68
N TYR A 255 73.80 14.52 29.22
CA TYR A 255 74.02 15.64 30.12
C TYR A 255 74.76 15.24 31.42
N GLU A 256 74.40 14.11 32.04
CA GLU A 256 75.09 13.58 33.22
C GLU A 256 76.53 13.15 32.90
N MET A 257 76.76 12.50 31.75
CA MET A 257 78.09 12.12 31.30
C MET A 257 78.97 13.35 31.04
N GLU A 258 78.43 14.40 30.40
CA GLU A 258 79.18 15.64 30.16
C GLU A 258 79.56 16.31 31.49
N LYS A 259 78.65 16.33 32.49
CA LYS A 259 78.99 16.80 33.84
C LYS A 259 80.12 15.99 34.47
N LYS A 260 80.06 14.66 34.42
CA LYS A 260 81.10 13.78 34.97
C LYS A 260 82.44 13.98 34.24
N LYS A 261 82.40 14.13 32.92
CA LYS A 261 83.58 14.42 32.11
C LYS A 261 84.25 15.72 32.56
N ILE A 262 83.49 16.79 32.77
CA ILE A 262 84.03 18.08 33.28
C ILE A 262 84.71 17.90 34.65
N VAL A 263 84.11 17.12 35.56
CA VAL A 263 84.72 16.84 36.88
C VAL A 263 86.03 16.06 36.74
N LEU A 264 86.04 15.00 35.92
CA LEU A 264 87.25 14.20 35.68
C LEU A 264 88.34 15.02 34.99
N GLU A 265 88.00 15.91 34.06
CA GLU A 265 88.95 16.84 33.44
C GLU A 265 89.59 17.77 34.49
N TYR A 266 88.82 18.21 35.48
CA TYR A 266 89.34 19.02 36.59
C TYR A 266 90.29 18.22 37.49
N GLU A 267 89.91 17.00 37.90
CA GLU A 267 90.76 16.11 38.70
C GLU A 267 92.05 15.74 37.96
N LEU A 268 91.98 15.46 36.66
CA LEU A 268 93.16 15.17 35.84
C LEU A 268 94.10 16.37 35.79
N LYS A 269 93.56 17.58 35.66
CA LYS A 269 94.34 18.82 35.69
C LYS A 269 95.03 19.00 37.05
N GLU A 270 94.32 18.80 38.16
CA GLU A 270 94.92 18.86 39.51
C GLU A 270 96.04 17.82 39.69
N LEU A 271 95.80 16.58 39.27
CA LEU A 271 96.78 15.50 39.37
C LEU A 271 98.02 15.80 38.51
N ASN A 272 97.83 16.35 37.32
CA ASN A 272 98.92 16.78 36.45
C ASN A 272 99.73 17.95 37.06
N ASP A 273 99.08 18.90 37.73
CA ASP A 273 99.76 19.98 38.45
C ASP A 273 100.55 19.45 39.66
N LEU A 274 100.02 18.46 40.37
CA LEU A 274 100.74 17.75 41.44
C LEU A 274 101.94 16.96 40.90
N LEU A 275 101.76 16.25 39.78
CA LEU A 275 102.82 15.50 39.11
C LEU A 275 103.98 16.43 38.75
N LYS A 276 103.69 17.57 38.12
CA LYS A 276 104.71 18.60 37.81
C LYS A 276 105.46 19.09 39.05
N LYS A 277 104.76 19.32 40.17
CA LYS A 277 105.41 19.70 41.44
C LYS A 277 106.36 18.60 41.95
N VAL A 278 105.96 17.34 41.84
CA VAL A 278 106.81 16.20 42.22
C VAL A 278 108.01 16.09 41.29
N GLU A 279 107.82 16.18 39.97
CA GLU A 279 108.92 16.21 38.99
C GLU A 279 109.92 17.33 39.29
N THR A 280 109.46 18.55 39.58
CA THR A 280 110.36 19.65 39.97
C THR A 280 111.13 19.34 41.25
N LYS A 281 110.51 18.65 42.22
CA LYS A 281 111.16 18.26 43.47
C LYS A 281 112.19 17.14 43.23
N ILE A 282 111.88 16.16 42.39
CA ILE A 282 112.82 15.10 41.99
C ILE A 282 114.04 15.71 41.31
N ASN A 283 113.85 16.65 40.39
CA ASN A 283 114.96 17.32 39.70
C ASN A 283 115.87 18.05 40.69
N SER A 284 115.29 18.80 41.65
CA SER A 284 116.05 19.46 42.71
C SER A 284 116.83 18.47 43.59
N ILE A 285 116.23 17.34 43.98
CA ILE A 285 116.92 16.29 44.75
C ILE A 285 118.04 15.63 43.92
N MET A 286 117.84 15.44 42.62
CA MET A 286 118.89 14.92 41.74
C MET A 286 120.07 15.87 41.64
N GLU A 287 119.83 17.19 41.56
CA GLU A 287 120.89 18.21 41.61
C GLU A 287 121.65 18.14 42.94
N GLU A 288 120.95 18.12 44.08
CA GLU A 288 121.58 17.97 45.40
C GLU A 288 122.42 16.68 45.51
N LYS A 289 121.89 15.56 45.02
CA LYS A 289 122.62 14.28 44.98
C LYS A 289 123.91 14.40 44.18
N GLU A 290 123.86 15.05 43.02
CA GLU A 290 125.03 15.24 42.16
C GLU A 290 126.11 16.09 42.85
N ASP A 291 125.70 17.14 43.58
CA ASP A 291 126.62 17.96 44.36
C ASP A 291 127.25 17.18 45.52
N VAL A 292 126.48 16.34 46.21
CA VAL A 292 127.01 15.44 47.25
C VAL A 292 127.99 14.42 46.67
N ILE A 293 127.72 13.86 45.48
CA ILE A 293 128.65 12.95 44.79
C ILE A 293 129.98 13.66 44.52
N LYS A 294 129.95 14.87 43.96
CA LYS A 294 131.16 15.68 43.73
C LYS A 294 131.92 15.96 45.03
N GLU A 295 131.23 16.27 46.12
CA GLU A 295 131.87 16.50 47.43
C GLU A 295 132.53 15.22 47.97
N VAL A 296 131.85 14.07 47.87
CA VAL A 296 132.37 12.76 48.30
C VAL A 296 133.57 12.34 47.47
N GLU A 297 133.52 12.51 46.14
CA GLU A 297 134.65 12.26 45.24
C GLU A 297 135.84 13.18 45.55
N GLY A 298 135.58 14.46 45.82
CA GLY A 298 136.60 15.41 46.26
C GLY A 298 137.27 14.98 47.58
N LYS A 299 136.50 14.54 48.57
CA LYS A 299 137.04 14.02 49.85
C LYS A 299 137.80 12.71 49.66
N ARG A 300 137.34 11.81 48.79
CA ARG A 300 138.02 10.55 48.46
C ARG A 300 139.40 10.82 47.85
N ALA A 301 139.48 11.73 46.87
CA ALA A 301 140.76 12.12 46.25
C ALA A 301 141.74 12.73 47.28
N LEU A 302 141.23 13.53 48.23
CA LEU A 302 142.04 14.10 49.31
C LEU A 302 142.61 13.02 50.23
N LEU A 303 141.79 12.01 50.55
CA LEU A 303 142.16 10.88 51.41
C LEU A 303 143.23 10.00 50.73
N GLU A 304 143.08 9.70 49.44
CA GLU A 304 144.10 8.99 48.65
C GLU A 304 145.44 9.74 48.60
N MET A 305 145.43 11.08 48.53
CA MET A 305 146.67 11.87 48.67
C MET A 305 147.31 11.67 50.04
N ARG A 306 146.54 11.76 51.12
CA ARG A 306 147.04 11.58 52.49
C ARG A 306 147.55 10.18 52.75
N GLU A 307 146.91 9.17 52.19
CA GLU A 307 147.35 7.79 52.28
C GLU A 307 148.67 7.57 51.52
N ARG A 308 148.84 8.20 50.35
CA ARG A 308 150.13 8.21 49.64
C ARG A 308 151.24 8.90 50.45
N ASP A 309 150.95 10.06 51.04
CA ASP A 309 151.90 10.77 51.91
C ASP A 309 152.29 9.92 53.13
N TYR A 310 151.30 9.29 53.77
CA TYR A 310 151.51 8.39 54.91
C TYR A 310 152.39 7.20 54.51
N ASN A 311 152.09 6.54 53.40
CA ASN A 311 152.88 5.41 52.89
C ASN A 311 154.32 5.80 52.54
N GLN A 312 154.54 7.01 52.00
CA GLN A 312 155.90 7.52 51.77
C GLN A 312 156.65 7.73 53.09
N LEU A 313 155.98 8.28 54.10
CA LEU A 313 156.57 8.51 55.41
C LEU A 313 156.93 7.19 56.11
N VAL A 314 156.08 6.16 55.99
CA VAL A 314 156.34 4.81 56.49
C VAL A 314 157.60 4.21 55.84
N LYS A 315 157.74 4.31 54.51
CA LYS A 315 158.95 3.84 53.80
C LYS A 315 160.21 4.56 54.28
N PHE A 316 160.15 5.88 54.50
CA PHE A 316 161.28 6.62 55.06
C PHE A 316 161.65 6.12 56.46
N LEU A 317 160.65 5.82 57.29
CA LEU A 317 160.85 5.26 58.63
C LEU A 317 161.56 3.89 58.60
N GLU A 318 161.14 3.00 57.70
CA GLU A 318 161.77 1.68 57.52
C GLU A 318 163.24 1.80 57.09
N LEU A 319 163.53 2.67 56.11
CA LEU A 319 164.88 2.95 55.63
C LEU A 319 165.80 3.52 56.73
N THR A 320 165.24 4.36 57.60
CA THR A 320 165.98 4.93 58.75
C THR A 320 166.31 3.85 59.77
N ARG A 321 165.36 2.94 60.02
CA ARG A 321 165.52 1.82 60.94
C ARG A 321 166.54 0.80 60.45
N GLU A 322 166.58 0.56 59.13
CA GLU A 322 167.55 -0.34 58.49
C GLU A 322 168.96 0.25 58.59
N ASN A 323 169.15 1.55 58.33
CA ASN A 323 170.43 2.25 58.50
C ASN A 323 170.95 2.22 59.96
N GLU A 324 170.07 2.36 60.96
CA GLU A 324 170.45 2.22 62.37
C GLU A 324 170.92 0.80 62.71
N ALA A 325 170.27 -0.23 62.14
CA ALA A 325 170.68 -1.63 62.32
C ALA A 325 172.06 -1.91 61.69
N THR A 326 172.36 -1.35 60.52
CA THR A 326 173.67 -1.48 59.86
C THR A 326 174.77 -0.82 60.70
N SER A 327 174.52 0.40 61.22
CA SER A 327 175.43 1.13 62.11
C SER A 327 175.76 0.38 63.42
N LEU A 328 174.77 -0.30 64.01
CA LEU A 328 175.00 -1.13 65.20
C LEU A 328 175.84 -2.38 64.90
N THR A 329 175.70 -2.95 63.70
CA THR A 329 176.45 -4.14 63.28
C THR A 329 177.92 -3.79 63.00
N GLU A 330 178.20 -2.62 62.41
CA GLU A 330 179.57 -2.12 62.18
C GLU A 330 180.32 -1.80 63.49
N ARG A 331 179.62 -1.37 64.55
CA ARG A 331 180.22 -1.18 65.89
C ARG A 331 180.63 -2.49 66.58
N LEU A 332 179.93 -3.59 66.34
CA LEU A 332 180.25 -4.91 66.91
C LEU A 332 181.50 -5.52 66.28
N VAL A 333 181.75 -5.28 64.99
CA VAL A 333 182.89 -5.86 64.26
C VAL A 333 184.23 -5.21 64.67
N ILE A 334 184.24 -3.93 65.04
CA ILE A 334 185.47 -3.22 65.45
C ILE A 334 185.94 -3.64 66.87
N PHE A 335 185.04 -4.17 67.71
CA PHE A 335 185.38 -4.55 69.10
C PHE A 335 186.10 -5.91 69.22
N LEU A 336 186.20 -6.72 68.16
CA LEU A 336 186.69 -8.10 68.23
C LEU A 336 188.09 -8.38 67.62
N CYS A 337 188.83 -7.37 67.12
CA CYS A 337 190.08 -7.58 66.36
C CYS A 337 191.37 -6.93 66.91
N ILE A 338 191.47 -6.50 68.19
CA ILE A 338 192.76 -6.10 68.83
C ILE A 338 192.92 -6.65 70.26
N THR A 339 192.72 -7.96 70.44
CA THR A 339 193.38 -8.76 71.48
C THR A 339 194.02 -9.97 70.85
#